data_AF-A0A2V8K4M4-F1
#
_entry.id   AF-A0A2V8K4M4-F1
#
_cell.length_a   1.000
_cell.length_b   1.000
_cell.length_c   1.000
_cell.angle_alpha   90.00
_cell.angle_beta   90.00
_cell.angle_gamma   90.00
#
_symmetry.space_group_name_H-M   'P 1'
#
loop_
_entity.id
_entity.type
_entity.pdbx_description
1 polymer ?
#
loop_
_entity_poly.entity_id
_entity_poly.type
_entity_poly.pdbx_seq_one_letter_code
_entity_poly.pdbx_strand_id
1 'polypeptide(L)'
;MTVITTLRIETRPDGIYYVAHPRAKSPGTDFKLVRSDRGQAVFENPSHDFPKRIIYRLNTDGSLTARVEGDGSEKEKAQDFHYRPVKRN
;
A
#
# COMPACT_ATOMS: atom_id res chain seq x y z
N MET A 1 -10.08 23.24 -5.87
CA MET A 1 -9.81 22.65 -4.55
C MET A 1 -8.81 21.51 -4.74
N THR A 2 -7.53 21.76 -4.46
CA THR A 2 -6.47 20.76 -4.63
C THR A 2 -6.54 19.79 -3.45
N VAL A 3 -6.92 18.53 -3.71
CA VAL A 3 -6.82 17.46 -2.71
C VAL A 3 -5.40 16.92 -2.75
N ILE A 4 -4.61 17.21 -1.72
CA ILE A 4 -3.34 16.53 -1.48
C ILE A 4 -3.62 15.21 -0.77
N THR A 5 -3.05 14.12 -1.29
CA THR A 5 -3.01 12.82 -0.62
C THR A 5 -1.56 12.57 -0.26
N THR A 6 -1.25 12.39 1.03
CA THR A 6 0.09 12.04 1.48
C THR A 6 0.17 10.56 1.78
N LEU A 7 1.23 9.94 1.28
CA LEU A 7 1.59 8.55 1.52
C LEU A 7 2.97 8.57 2.15
N ARG A 8 3.13 7.89 3.28
CA ARG A 8 4.43 7.78 3.97
C ARG A 8 4.64 6.37 4.49
N ILE A 9 5.90 5.96 4.56
CA ILE A 9 6.32 4.77 5.27
C ILE A 9 6.98 5.23 6.56
N GLU A 10 6.54 4.71 7.70
CA GLU A 10 7.04 5.07 9.02
C GLU A 10 7.56 3.85 9.76
N THR A 11 8.64 4.02 10.50
CA THR A 11 9.09 3.03 11.49
C THR A 11 8.55 3.44 12.86
N ARG A 12 7.87 2.52 13.53
CA ARG A 12 7.37 2.63 14.90
C ARG A 12 8.03 1.55 15.77
N PRO A 13 7.95 1.63 17.11
CA PRO A 13 8.59 0.64 17.98
C PRO A 13 8.16 -0.81 17.71
N ASP A 14 6.94 -1.01 17.18
CA ASP A 14 6.35 -2.32 16.96
C ASP A 14 6.31 -2.74 15.47
N GLY A 15 6.87 -1.95 14.55
CA GLY A 15 7.00 -2.33 13.14
C GLY A 15 7.05 -1.18 12.14
N ILE A 16 6.94 -1.53 10.86
CA ILE A 16 6.89 -0.58 9.74
C ILE A 16 5.44 -0.40 9.30
N TYR A 17 5.05 0.84 9.04
CA TYR A 17 3.69 1.22 8.68
C TYR A 17 3.65 1.98 7.38
N TYR A 18 2.72 1.59 6.50
CA TYR A 18 2.29 2.40 5.38
C TYR A 18 1.11 3.26 5.84
N VAL A 19 1.28 4.57 5.85
CA VAL A 19 0.28 5.53 6.36
C VAL A 19 -0.27 6.36 5.20
N ALA A 20 -1.57 6.21 4.95
CA ALA A 20 -2.29 6.91 3.91
C ALA A 20 -3.21 7.99 4.50
N HIS A 21 -3.11 9.22 4.00
CA HIS A 21 -4.01 10.33 4.36
C HIS A 21 -4.81 10.79 3.13
N PRO A 22 -5.86 10.04 2.73
CA PRO A 22 -6.72 10.49 1.66
C PRO A 22 -7.45 11.77 2.09
N ARG A 23 -7.32 12.83 1.29
CA ARG A 23 -8.03 14.13 1.49
C ARG A 23 -7.70 14.81 2.82
N ALA A 24 -6.49 14.60 3.35
CA ALA A 24 -6.06 15.11 4.67
C ALA A 24 -6.97 14.70 5.85
N LYS A 25 -7.74 13.60 5.72
CA LYS A 25 -8.49 13.05 6.87
C LYS A 25 -7.52 12.62 7.97
N SER A 26 -7.87 12.98 9.20
CA SER A 26 -7.22 12.52 10.43
C SER A 26 -8.25 11.75 11.27
N PRO A 27 -7.88 10.59 11.86
CA PRO A 27 -6.57 9.94 11.74
C PRO A 27 -6.32 9.37 10.33
N GLY A 28 -5.04 9.26 9.95
CA GLY A 28 -4.63 8.55 8.73
C GLY A 28 -4.94 7.06 8.82
N THR A 29 -5.08 6.41 7.67
CA THR A 29 -5.24 4.95 7.62
C THR A 29 -3.87 4.29 7.63
N ASP A 30 -3.58 3.57 8.69
CA ASP A 30 -2.32 2.84 8.90
C ASP A 30 -2.45 1.39 8.40
N PHE A 31 -1.43 0.88 7.71
CA PHE A 31 -1.28 -0.53 7.36
C PHE A 31 0.07 -1.04 7.84
N LYS A 32 0.08 -2.08 8.67
CA LYS A 32 1.31 -2.65 9.23
C LYS A 32 1.97 -3.59 8.24
N LEU A 33 3.30 -3.52 8.10
CA LEU A 33 4.08 -4.48 7.33
C LEU A 33 4.04 -5.85 8.02
N VAL A 34 3.44 -6.84 7.37
CA VAL A 34 3.34 -8.22 7.87
C VAL A 34 4.30 -9.19 7.17
N ARG A 35 4.77 -8.83 5.97
CA ARG A 35 5.76 -9.61 5.22
C ARG A 35 6.64 -8.70 4.38
N SER A 36 7.93 -8.95 4.40
CA SER A 36 8.89 -8.38 3.46
C SER A 36 9.93 -9.43 3.09
N ASP A 37 10.10 -9.65 1.79
CA ASP A 37 11.13 -10.50 1.21
C ASP A 37 11.74 -9.84 -0.04
N ARG A 38 12.66 -10.52 -0.72
CA ARG A 38 13.44 -9.95 -1.84
C ARG A 38 12.59 -9.41 -2.99
N GLY A 39 11.36 -9.89 -3.17
CA GLY A 39 10.50 -9.49 -4.28
C GLY A 39 9.12 -8.99 -3.84
N GLN A 40 8.82 -8.98 -2.54
CA GLN A 40 7.47 -8.70 -2.07
C GLN A 40 7.46 -7.94 -0.74
N ALA A 41 6.53 -7.00 -0.62
CA ALA A 41 6.15 -6.39 0.66
C ALA A 41 4.62 -6.42 0.81
N VAL A 42 4.13 -6.82 1.98
CA VAL A 42 2.69 -6.92 2.28
C VAL A 42 2.39 -6.09 3.51
N PHE A 43 1.48 -5.14 3.35
CA PHE A 43 0.95 -4.29 4.41
C PHE A 43 -0.52 -4.60 4.65
N GLU A 44 -0.94 -4.70 5.91
CA GLU A 44 -2.30 -5.09 6.29
C GLU A 44 -2.91 -4.18 7.36
N ASN A 45 -4.22 -3.98 7.24
CA ASN A 45 -5.11 -3.47 8.26
C ASN A 45 -6.46 -4.20 8.13
N PRO A 46 -6.62 -5.36 8.79
CA PRO A 46 -7.84 -6.16 8.69
C PRO A 46 -9.09 -5.44 9.20
N SER A 47 -8.91 -4.46 10.09
CA SER A 47 -9.98 -3.66 10.71
C SER A 47 -10.49 -2.52 9.83
N HIS A 48 -9.82 -2.20 8.73
CA HIS A 48 -10.29 -1.19 7.78
C HIS A 48 -11.34 -1.80 6.83
N ASP A 49 -12.31 -1.02 6.34
CA ASP A 49 -13.33 -1.54 5.42
C ASP A 49 -12.72 -1.90 4.07
N PHE A 50 -12.27 -0.89 3.30
CA PHE A 50 -11.48 -1.09 2.09
C PHE A 50 -10.48 0.05 1.89
N PRO A 51 -9.21 -0.21 1.55
CA PRO A 51 -8.61 -1.54 1.40
C PRO A 51 -8.21 -2.14 2.75
N LYS A 52 -7.99 -3.45 2.77
CA LYS A 52 -7.46 -4.18 3.95
C LYS A 52 -6.00 -4.58 3.76
N ARG A 53 -5.55 -4.78 2.52
CA ARG A 53 -4.18 -5.20 2.22
C ARG A 53 -3.62 -4.45 1.01
N ILE A 54 -2.34 -4.10 1.09
CA ILE A 54 -1.54 -3.53 0.01
C ILE A 54 -0.32 -4.42 -0.19
N ILE A 55 -0.17 -4.99 -1.39
CA ILE A 55 0.91 -5.90 -1.76
C ILE A 55 1.74 -5.26 -2.86
N TYR A 56 3.00 -5.01 -2.59
CA TYR A 56 3.98 -4.64 -3.60
C TYR A 56 4.76 -5.88 -4.05
N ARG A 57 4.89 -6.07 -5.36
CA ARG A 57 5.70 -7.12 -5.99
C ARG A 57 6.70 -6.50 -6.96
N LEU A 58 7.98 -6.78 -6.76
CA LEU A 58 9.04 -6.45 -7.69
C LEU A 58 9.13 -7.56 -8.74
N ASN A 59 8.84 -7.19 -9.99
CA ASN A 59 8.92 -8.09 -11.12
C ASN A 59 10.37 -8.26 -11.57
N THR A 60 10.67 -9.35 -12.29
CA THR A 60 12.02 -9.66 -12.77
C THR A 60 12.58 -8.64 -13.75
N ASP A 61 11.73 -7.89 -14.44
CA ASP A 61 12.10 -6.78 -15.33
C ASP A 61 12.39 -5.47 -14.58
N GLY A 62 12.32 -5.48 -13.24
CA GLY A 62 12.50 -4.33 -12.37
C GLY A 62 11.24 -3.47 -12.21
N SER A 63 10.13 -3.78 -12.89
CA SER A 63 8.86 -3.09 -12.68
C SER A 63 8.24 -3.46 -11.33
N LEU A 64 7.39 -2.59 -10.79
CA LEU A 64 6.72 -2.80 -9.51
C LEU A 64 5.22 -2.91 -9.74
N THR A 65 4.60 -3.97 -9.23
CA THR A 65 3.14 -4.13 -9.22
C THR A 65 2.63 -3.95 -7.82
N ALA A 66 1.74 -2.97 -7.60
CA ALA A 66 1.01 -2.82 -6.36
C ALA A 66 -0.39 -3.40 -6.53
N ARG A 67 -0.80 -4.29 -5.64
CA ARG A 67 -2.14 -4.84 -5.56
C ARG A 67 -2.82 -4.36 -4.29
N VAL A 68 -3.98 -3.75 -4.44
CA VAL A 68 -4.81 -3.26 -3.34
C VAL A 68 -6.04 -4.15 -3.26
N GLU A 69 -6.24 -4.82 -2.13
CA GLU A 69 -7.35 -5.78 -1.96
C GLU A 69 -8.06 -5.63 -0.60
N GLY A 70 -9.31 -6.06 -0.57
CA GLY A 70 -10.15 -6.14 0.63
C GLY A 70 -10.15 -7.55 1.22
N ASP A 71 -11.31 -8.02 1.67
CA ASP A 71 -11.49 -9.38 2.23
C ASP A 71 -11.63 -10.48 1.17
N GLY A 72 -11.59 -10.13 -0.11
CA GLY A 72 -11.74 -11.08 -1.22
C GLY A 72 -13.19 -11.32 -1.63
N SER A 73 -14.16 -10.61 -1.03
CA SER A 73 -15.53 -10.57 -1.55
C SER A 73 -15.61 -9.89 -2.93
N GLU A 74 -16.59 -10.30 -3.73
CA GLU A 74 -16.85 -9.74 -5.09
C GLU A 74 -17.08 -8.22 -5.09
N LYS A 75 -17.52 -7.65 -3.95
CA LYS A 75 -17.75 -6.21 -3.77
C LYS A 75 -16.46 -5.42 -3.63
N GLU A 76 -15.38 -6.06 -3.18
CA GLU A 76 -14.09 -5.43 -2.90
C GLU A 76 -13.05 -5.88 -3.92
N LYS A 77 -13.32 -5.59 -5.20
CA LYS A 77 -12.46 -5.98 -6.30
C LYS A 77 -11.03 -5.48 -6.08
N ALA A 78 -10.09 -6.41 -6.14
CA ALA A 78 -8.68 -6.09 -6.10
C ALA A 78 -8.32 -5.17 -7.29
N GLN A 79 -7.47 -4.19 -7.02
CA GLN A 79 -6.98 -3.26 -8.01
C GLN A 79 -5.47 -3.40 -8.12
N ASP A 80 -4.99 -3.63 -9.35
CA ASP A 80 -3.58 -3.72 -9.66
C ASP A 80 -3.10 -2.42 -10.31
N PHE A 81 -1.99 -1.89 -9.81
CA PHE A 81 -1.31 -0.70 -10.30
C PHE A 81 0.10 -1.09 -10.73
N HIS A 82 0.43 -0.80 -11.99
CA HIS A 82 1.73 -1.12 -12.56
C HIS A 82 2.60 0.13 -12.63
N TYR A 83 3.73 0.09 -11.95
CA TYR A 83 4.73 1.14 -11.94
C TYR A 83 5.94 0.70 -12.75
N ARG A 84 6.40 1.61 -13.61
CA ARG A 84 7.66 1.43 -14.32
C ARG A 84 8.78 2.18 -13.60
N PRO A 85 10.00 1.65 -13.59
CA PRO A 85 11.16 2.38 -13.08
C PRO A 85 11.29 3.70 -13.83
N VAL A 86 11.32 4.81 -13.09
CA VAL A 86 11.69 6.10 -13.66
C VAL A 86 13.21 6.16 -13.68
N LYS A 87 13.80 6.24 -14.87
CA LYS A 87 15.23 6.56 -14.98
C LYS A 87 15.45 7.96 -14.41
N ARG A 88 16.17 8.06 -13.29
CA ARG A 88 16.73 9.34 -12.83
C ARG A 88 17.87 9.69 -13.79
N ASN A 89 17.69 10.75 -14.58
CA ASN A 89 18.79 11.46 -15.24
C ASN A 89 19.43 12.43 -14.26
#